data_AF-A0A959UH70-F1
#
_entry.id   AF-A0A959UH70-F1
#
_cell.length_a   1.000
_cell.length_b   1.000
_cell.length_c   1.000
_cell.angle_alpha   90.00
_cell.angle_beta   90.00
_cell.angle_gamma   90.00
#
_symmetry.space_group_name_H-M   'P 1'
#
loop_
_entity.id
_entity.type
_entity.pdbx_description
1 polymer ?
#
loop_
_entity_poly.entity_id
_entity_poly.type
_entity_poly.pdbx_seq_one_letter_code
_entity_poly.pdbx_strand_id
1 'polypeptide(L)'
;MNKRNITKIIKSILWVLCIMLLMFSCKPDDTDEIKNIVPDSSLFVSKPLNEYQLGNYTAWHLSSVPATFPETALNSGLMYGMNRALLSWYVIDSSSFYNNNSPNQIGNINNAELSKHLVRIVMENEVYPGREIPNVQTGSLRIFNLAFYPDERGPYNFDCNGSMFSAGLEINGKLSSPETRWGGIARELEERDFDFNYIDFWLMDPLCEDEEIAGKLVINLGVISEDVLRDGKQFREHHVNMANLQNNDTSIWGVVPEETLNSYSFEDKLNQDFGYDGLDDEAEQSFFSDYLNDIAALCNADAYQAICNDPCGDDYHGYRSEQYDSEPAFSSILKKYKKCSNPEGNSEPEVVGITGDDAYYMWTLQPDCEMYDDDLTFQQTDSYFEYAVDIDQAALAVKDQNYIVEIHTSNVNLANGESDDIYWYHFKIPINEYTASVGNPVLNISYKHLRFYLTGFNKPVVLRFANLLITDEYVDVFE
;
A
#
# COMPACT_ATOMS: atom_id res chain seq x y z
N MET A 1 24.29 14.14 12.50
CA MET A 1 24.25 13.63 13.90
C MET A 1 23.86 14.73 14.89
N ASN A 2 22.61 14.74 15.37
CA ASN A 2 22.06 15.81 16.20
C ASN A 2 22.69 15.83 17.63
N LYS A 3 22.94 17.00 18.23
CA LYS A 3 23.60 17.15 19.55
C LYS A 3 22.93 16.34 20.68
N ARG A 4 21.63 16.08 20.54
CA ARG A 4 20.85 15.26 21.49
C ARG A 4 21.26 13.78 21.46
N ASN A 5 21.60 13.24 20.29
CA ASN A 5 22.02 11.84 20.11
C ASN A 5 23.45 11.63 20.62
N ILE A 6 24.34 12.60 20.38
CA ILE A 6 25.70 12.61 20.94
C ILE A 6 25.64 12.59 22.48
N THR A 7 24.72 13.35 23.09
CA THR A 7 24.57 13.38 24.55
C THR A 7 24.06 12.04 25.12
N LYS A 8 23.16 11.33 24.41
CA LYS A 8 22.68 10.00 24.83
C LYS A 8 23.76 8.93 24.69
N ILE A 9 24.53 8.96 23.60
CA ILE A 9 25.65 8.04 23.36
C ILE A 9 26.77 8.27 24.39
N ILE A 10 27.14 9.52 24.65
CA ILE A 10 28.16 9.86 25.67
C ILE A 10 27.74 9.38 27.05
N LYS A 11 26.45 9.50 27.42
CA LYS A 11 25.95 8.99 28.71
C LYS A 11 26.05 7.47 28.81
N SER A 12 25.70 6.75 27.75
CA SER A 12 25.79 5.29 27.71
C SER A 12 27.25 4.80 27.78
N ILE A 13 28.15 5.45 27.04
CA ILE A 13 29.59 5.15 27.09
C ILE A 13 30.19 5.47 28.46
N LEU A 14 29.86 6.62 29.07
CA LEU A 14 30.31 6.96 30.42
C LEU A 14 29.82 5.95 31.47
N TRP A 15 28.62 5.41 31.29
CA TRP A 15 28.04 4.44 32.21
C TRP A 15 28.73 3.07 32.11
N VAL A 16 28.99 2.58 30.89
CA VAL A 16 29.78 1.36 30.65
C VAL A 16 31.19 1.50 31.22
N LEU A 17 31.82 2.66 31.03
CA LEU A 17 33.13 2.98 31.64
C LEU A 17 33.06 3.00 33.17
N CYS A 18 32.00 3.53 33.76
CA CYS A 18 31.77 3.49 35.22
C CYS A 18 31.62 2.06 35.74
N ILE A 19 30.90 1.20 35.02
CA ILE A 19 30.75 -0.22 35.38
C ILE A 19 32.08 -0.96 35.27
N MET A 20 32.85 -0.73 34.19
CA MET A 20 34.19 -1.31 34.08
C MET A 20 35.11 -0.83 35.21
N LEU A 21 35.07 0.46 35.55
CA LEU A 21 35.83 1.02 36.69
C LEU A 21 35.41 0.42 38.04
N LEU A 22 34.12 0.13 38.23
CA LEU A 22 33.61 -0.54 39.43
C LEU A 22 34.04 -2.01 39.49
N MET A 23 34.05 -2.73 38.35
CA MET A 23 34.54 -4.11 38.27
C MET A 23 36.05 -4.21 38.54
N PHE A 24 36.85 -3.21 38.11
CA PHE A 24 38.28 -3.15 38.42
C PHE A 24 38.60 -2.80 39.89
N SER A 25 37.63 -2.30 40.66
CA SER A 25 37.83 -1.91 42.07
C SER A 25 37.41 -2.97 43.10
N CYS A 26 36.77 -4.07 42.68
CA CYS A 26 36.31 -5.12 43.60
C CYS A 26 37.35 -6.23 43.81
N LYS A 27 37.47 -6.69 45.06
CA LYS A 27 38.30 -7.84 45.42
C LYS A 27 37.61 -9.16 45.01
N PRO A 28 38.37 -10.26 44.84
CA PRO A 28 37.86 -11.51 44.26
C PRO A 28 36.75 -12.24 45.04
N ASP A 29 36.39 -11.78 46.24
CA ASP A 29 35.47 -12.49 47.15
C ASP A 29 34.05 -11.89 47.22
N ASP A 30 33.73 -10.82 46.48
CA ASP A 30 32.40 -10.18 46.47
C ASP A 30 31.53 -10.58 45.25
N THR A 31 31.55 -11.86 44.86
CA THR A 31 30.82 -12.35 43.66
C THR A 31 29.30 -12.34 43.80
N ASP A 32 28.76 -12.21 45.01
CA ASP A 32 27.31 -12.17 45.27
C ASP A 32 26.71 -10.75 45.18
N GLU A 33 27.51 -9.68 45.33
CA GLU A 33 27.02 -8.30 45.12
C GLU A 33 27.00 -7.90 43.64
N ILE A 34 27.82 -8.52 42.80
CA ILE A 34 27.88 -8.22 41.35
C ILE A 34 26.62 -8.70 40.60
N LYS A 35 25.96 -9.77 41.08
CA LYS A 35 24.71 -10.26 40.48
C LYS A 35 23.54 -9.27 40.60
N ASN A 36 23.62 -8.30 41.52
CA ASN A 36 22.60 -7.26 41.70
C ASN A 36 22.91 -5.96 40.94
N ILE A 37 24.04 -5.88 40.22
CA ILE A 37 24.48 -4.68 39.49
C ILE A 37 24.27 -4.84 37.97
N VAL A 38 24.15 -6.08 37.48
CA VAL A 38 23.73 -6.32 36.09
C VAL A 38 22.22 -6.02 36.04
N PRO A 39 21.78 -4.99 35.29
CA PRO A 39 20.35 -4.78 35.11
C PRO A 39 19.76 -6.03 34.49
N ASP A 40 18.58 -6.43 34.96
CA ASP A 40 17.82 -7.51 34.34
C ASP A 40 17.75 -7.25 32.82
N SER A 41 18.00 -8.25 32.00
CA SER A 41 17.89 -8.16 30.55
C SER A 41 16.50 -7.72 30.10
N SER A 42 15.48 -7.86 30.96
CA SER A 42 14.13 -7.33 30.77
C SER A 42 14.04 -5.79 30.75
N LEU A 43 15.08 -5.07 31.19
CA LEU A 43 15.14 -3.59 31.20
C LEU A 43 15.69 -2.99 29.90
N PHE A 44 16.14 -3.85 28.98
CA PHE A 44 16.61 -3.43 27.66
C PHE A 44 15.54 -3.72 26.62
N VAL A 45 15.11 -2.68 25.91
CA VAL A 45 14.21 -2.79 24.77
C VAL A 45 15.00 -2.54 23.50
N SER A 46 15.00 -3.52 22.61
CA SER A 46 15.60 -3.39 21.29
C SER A 46 14.69 -2.54 20.42
N LYS A 47 15.19 -1.41 19.91
CA LYS A 47 14.45 -0.54 19.00
C LYS A 47 15.39 0.11 17.99
N PRO A 48 14.90 0.50 16.80
CA PRO A 48 15.72 1.22 15.85
C PRO A 48 16.07 2.62 16.40
N LEU A 49 17.20 3.16 15.95
CA LEU A 49 17.59 4.54 16.25
C LEU A 49 16.83 5.52 15.34
N ASN A 50 16.59 5.11 14.10
CA ASN A 50 15.84 5.86 13.09
C ASN A 50 14.86 4.95 12.36
N GLU A 51 13.68 5.49 12.06
CA GLU A 51 12.61 4.79 11.37
C GLU A 51 11.98 5.72 10.32
N TYR A 52 11.56 5.14 9.20
CA TYR A 52 10.78 5.77 8.15
C TYR A 52 9.42 5.09 8.07
N GLN A 53 8.36 5.84 8.37
CA GLN A 53 6.99 5.34 8.41
C GLN A 53 6.41 5.25 7.00
N LEU A 54 5.94 4.06 6.61
CA LEU A 54 5.36 3.80 5.29
C LEU A 54 3.83 3.75 5.30
N GLY A 55 3.19 3.87 6.46
CA GLY A 55 1.74 3.75 6.63
C GLY A 55 0.90 4.94 6.13
N ASN A 56 1.52 6.01 5.60
CA ASN A 56 0.77 7.09 4.96
C ASN A 56 0.26 6.64 3.59
N TYR A 57 -1.03 6.31 3.51
CA TYR A 57 -1.62 5.70 2.32
C TYR A 57 -1.68 6.66 1.11
N THR A 58 -1.78 7.98 1.32
CA THR A 58 -1.83 8.96 0.22
C THR A 58 -0.49 9.22 -0.44
N ALA A 59 0.61 8.73 0.16
CA ALA A 59 1.94 8.80 -0.44
C ALA A 59 2.21 7.63 -1.40
N TRP A 60 1.27 6.70 -1.54
CA TRP A 60 1.35 5.57 -2.46
C TRP A 60 0.49 5.83 -3.69
N HIS A 61 1.04 5.49 -4.85
CA HIS A 61 0.46 5.70 -6.16
C HIS A 61 0.36 4.37 -6.91
N LEU A 62 -0.41 4.36 -7.99
CA LEU A 62 -0.44 3.22 -8.91
C LEU A 62 0.97 2.96 -9.46
N SER A 63 1.32 1.69 -9.60
CA SER A 63 2.64 1.30 -10.07
C SER A 63 2.71 0.96 -11.56
N SER A 64 3.84 1.30 -12.16
CA SER A 64 4.29 0.68 -13.41
C SER A 64 4.43 -0.84 -13.28
N VAL A 65 4.31 -1.54 -14.41
CA VAL A 65 4.39 -3.02 -14.44
C VAL A 65 5.76 -3.47 -13.95
N PRO A 66 5.84 -4.39 -12.97
CA PRO A 66 7.14 -4.89 -12.52
C PRO A 66 7.92 -5.55 -13.65
N ALA A 67 9.18 -5.17 -13.82
CA ALA A 67 10.07 -5.70 -14.86
C ALA A 67 10.26 -7.23 -14.86
N THR A 68 9.82 -7.93 -13.80
CA THR A 68 9.75 -9.40 -13.76
C THR A 68 8.68 -9.97 -14.70
N PHE A 69 7.68 -9.17 -15.08
CA PHE A 69 6.61 -9.58 -15.98
C PHE A 69 7.01 -9.43 -17.45
N PRO A 70 6.69 -10.42 -18.31
CA PRO A 70 7.18 -10.46 -19.68
C PRO A 70 6.62 -9.36 -20.59
N GLU A 71 5.43 -8.82 -20.30
CA GLU A 71 4.81 -7.72 -21.07
C GLU A 71 5.61 -6.42 -21.04
N THR A 72 6.53 -6.26 -20.09
CA THR A 72 7.45 -5.10 -20.04
C THR A 72 8.37 -5.02 -21.26
N ALA A 73 8.60 -6.13 -21.97
CA ALA A 73 9.39 -6.16 -23.20
C ALA A 73 8.74 -5.43 -24.39
N LEU A 74 7.43 -5.17 -24.34
CA LEU A 74 6.70 -4.50 -25.41
C LEU A 74 7.08 -3.02 -25.58
N ASN A 75 7.62 -2.39 -24.52
CA ASN A 75 7.99 -0.98 -24.45
C ASN A 75 6.86 0.04 -24.77
N SER A 76 5.70 -0.38 -25.26
CA SER A 76 4.49 0.42 -25.47
C SER A 76 3.28 -0.48 -25.79
N GLY A 77 2.07 0.08 -25.68
CA GLY A 77 0.82 -0.54 -26.10
C GLY A 77 -0.04 -1.08 -24.95
N LEU A 78 -1.36 -1.18 -25.19
CA LEU A 78 -2.34 -1.58 -24.18
C LEU A 78 -2.06 -2.96 -23.56
N MET A 79 -1.35 -3.82 -24.28
CA MET A 79 -0.89 -5.13 -23.78
C MET A 79 0.01 -5.04 -22.53
N TYR A 80 0.66 -3.90 -22.29
CA TYR A 80 1.47 -3.66 -21.11
C TYR A 80 0.66 -3.74 -19.81
N GLY A 81 -0.61 -3.31 -19.81
CA GLY A 81 -1.47 -3.27 -18.62
C GLY A 81 -2.36 -4.49 -18.42
N MET A 82 -2.40 -5.44 -19.36
CA MET A 82 -3.46 -6.49 -19.39
C MET A 82 -3.46 -7.47 -18.20
N ASN A 83 -2.34 -7.62 -17.47
CA ASN A 83 -2.30 -8.48 -16.28
C ASN A 83 -2.56 -7.74 -14.97
N ARG A 84 -2.80 -6.42 -15.01
CA ARG A 84 -3.06 -5.64 -13.80
C ARG A 84 -4.44 -5.93 -13.24
N ALA A 85 -4.49 -6.66 -12.14
CA ALA A 85 -5.70 -6.88 -11.36
C ALA A 85 -5.89 -5.77 -10.31
N LEU A 86 -7.11 -5.68 -9.80
CA LEU A 86 -7.51 -4.63 -8.87
C LEU A 86 -6.77 -4.77 -7.54
N LEU A 87 -6.06 -3.71 -7.15
CA LEU A 87 -5.44 -3.55 -5.85
C LEU A 87 -5.94 -2.25 -5.25
N SER A 88 -6.50 -2.33 -4.04
CA SER A 88 -6.85 -1.16 -3.23
C SER A 88 -5.94 -1.08 -2.01
N TRP A 89 -5.49 0.13 -1.68
CA TRP A 89 -4.66 0.39 -0.50
C TRP A 89 -5.29 1.47 0.35
N TYR A 90 -5.40 1.27 1.67
CA TYR A 90 -6.11 2.21 2.54
C TYR A 90 -5.86 1.98 4.02
N VAL A 91 -6.24 2.97 4.84
CA VAL A 91 -6.42 2.84 6.28
C VAL A 91 -7.90 2.99 6.58
N ILE A 92 -8.50 2.01 7.27
CA ILE A 92 -9.92 2.10 7.65
C ILE A 92 -10.12 3.24 8.65
N ASP A 93 -11.08 4.12 8.37
CA ASP A 93 -11.37 5.29 9.19
C ASP A 93 -12.07 4.89 10.49
N SER A 94 -11.29 4.85 11.57
CA SER A 94 -11.80 4.38 12.85
C SER A 94 -12.90 5.28 13.43
N SER A 95 -12.87 6.58 13.10
CA SER A 95 -13.82 7.57 13.60
C SER A 95 -15.22 7.38 13.04
N SER A 96 -15.34 6.73 11.88
CA SER A 96 -16.58 6.64 11.13
C SER A 96 -17.29 5.30 11.25
N PHE A 97 -16.52 4.24 11.53
CA PHE A 97 -17.05 2.89 11.65
C PHE A 97 -17.17 2.38 13.09
N TYR A 98 -16.27 2.75 14.01
CA TYR A 98 -16.24 2.15 15.37
C TYR A 98 -16.62 3.12 16.49
N ASN A 99 -16.80 4.41 16.20
CA ASN A 99 -17.22 5.39 17.20
C ASN A 99 -18.72 5.70 17.08
N ASN A 100 -19.53 5.08 17.96
CA ASN A 100 -20.98 5.27 18.02
C ASN A 100 -21.42 6.70 18.40
N ASN A 101 -20.51 7.55 18.89
CA ASN A 101 -20.79 8.96 19.20
C ASN A 101 -20.29 9.91 18.11
N SER A 102 -19.76 9.39 17.00
CA SER A 102 -19.30 10.21 15.88
C SER A 102 -20.50 10.86 15.19
N PRO A 103 -20.50 12.19 14.99
CA PRO A 103 -21.56 12.85 14.22
C PRO A 103 -21.55 12.41 12.74
N ASN A 104 -20.47 11.78 12.29
CA ASN A 104 -20.25 11.33 10.91
C ASN A 104 -20.24 9.79 10.81
N GLN A 105 -20.96 9.07 11.69
CA GLN A 105 -21.03 7.62 11.62
C GLN A 105 -21.65 7.16 10.29
N ILE A 106 -20.97 6.26 9.58
CA ILE A 106 -21.44 5.69 8.32
C ILE A 106 -22.51 4.64 8.60
N GLY A 107 -23.62 4.69 7.85
CA GLY A 107 -24.76 3.79 8.02
C GLY A 107 -24.49 2.37 7.50
N ASN A 108 -25.51 1.50 7.57
CA ASN A 108 -25.51 0.18 6.92
C ASN A 108 -24.41 -0.83 7.36
N ILE A 109 -23.69 -0.55 8.44
CA ILE A 109 -22.68 -1.45 9.04
C ILE A 109 -23.21 -1.99 10.38
N ASN A 110 -23.12 -3.30 10.58
CA ASN A 110 -23.56 -3.97 11.81
C ASN A 110 -22.38 -4.57 12.58
N ASN A 111 -22.62 -4.98 13.83
CA ASN A 111 -21.57 -5.57 14.68
C ASN A 111 -20.96 -6.86 14.11
N ALA A 112 -21.68 -7.60 13.26
CA ALA A 112 -21.11 -8.78 12.61
C ALA A 112 -20.04 -8.38 11.58
N GLU A 113 -20.28 -7.34 10.78
CA GLU A 113 -19.25 -6.78 9.88
C GLU A 113 -18.06 -6.25 10.68
N LEU A 114 -18.31 -5.46 11.73
CA LEU A 114 -17.25 -4.90 12.58
C LEU A 114 -16.43 -5.96 13.35
N SER A 115 -16.93 -7.20 13.41
CA SER A 115 -16.24 -8.33 14.05
C SER A 115 -15.33 -9.09 13.09
N LYS A 116 -15.46 -8.91 11.77
CA LYS A 116 -14.60 -9.60 10.80
C LYS A 116 -13.14 -9.18 10.98
N HIS A 117 -12.26 -10.17 11.01
CA HIS A 117 -10.84 -9.96 11.21
C HIS A 117 -10.22 -9.07 10.13
N LEU A 118 -10.71 -9.12 8.89
CA LEU A 118 -10.16 -8.31 7.80
C LEU A 118 -10.54 -6.81 7.86
N VAL A 119 -11.48 -6.42 8.73
CA VAL A 119 -11.94 -5.02 8.82
C VAL A 119 -11.94 -4.47 10.23
N ARG A 120 -11.99 -5.28 11.29
CA ARG A 120 -12.11 -4.78 12.67
C ARG A 120 -11.00 -3.79 13.05
N ILE A 121 -11.29 -2.95 14.04
CA ILE A 121 -10.28 -2.11 14.69
C ILE A 121 -9.26 -3.00 15.40
N VAL A 122 -7.99 -2.60 15.35
CA VAL A 122 -6.87 -3.29 16.01
C VAL A 122 -6.36 -2.42 17.15
N MET A 123 -6.21 -3.01 18.33
CA MET A 123 -5.71 -2.31 19.52
C MET A 123 -4.20 -2.49 19.65
N GLU A 124 -3.50 -1.53 20.23
CA GLU A 124 -2.04 -1.56 20.41
C GLU A 124 -1.60 -2.76 21.26
N ASN A 125 -2.35 -3.06 22.32
CA ASN A 125 -2.07 -4.21 23.20
C ASN A 125 -2.26 -5.57 22.53
N GLU A 126 -2.92 -5.61 21.36
CA GLU A 126 -3.06 -6.83 20.57
C GLU A 126 -1.74 -7.19 19.90
N VAL A 127 -1.06 -6.20 19.31
CA VAL A 127 0.22 -6.39 18.59
C VAL A 127 1.42 -6.28 19.54
N TYR A 128 1.34 -5.44 20.57
CA TYR A 128 2.40 -5.18 21.54
C TYR A 128 1.95 -5.48 22.97
N PRO A 129 1.94 -6.75 23.40
CA PRO A 129 1.56 -7.11 24.76
C PRO A 129 2.47 -6.42 25.79
N GLY A 130 1.87 -5.71 26.74
CA GLY A 130 2.60 -5.08 27.86
C GLY A 130 3.07 -3.64 27.63
N ARG A 131 2.78 -3.02 26.47
CA ARG A 131 2.94 -1.56 26.34
C ARG A 131 1.87 -0.84 27.15
N GLU A 132 2.30 0.09 28.01
CA GLU A 132 1.36 0.96 28.70
C GLU A 132 0.80 2.01 27.72
N ILE A 133 -0.50 1.92 27.43
CA ILE A 133 -1.21 2.95 26.66
C ILE A 133 -1.43 4.15 27.58
N PRO A 134 -0.87 5.35 27.28
CA PRO A 134 -1.12 6.53 28.08
C PRO A 134 -2.61 6.87 28.12
N ASN A 135 -3.15 7.25 29.29
CA ASN A 135 -4.58 7.52 29.52
C ASN A 135 -5.26 8.56 28.60
N VAL A 136 -4.50 9.23 27.71
CA VAL A 136 -4.97 10.29 26.81
C VAL A 136 -5.06 9.80 25.34
N GLN A 137 -4.59 8.59 25.02
CA GLN A 137 -4.61 8.04 23.66
C GLN A 137 -5.69 6.97 23.49
N THR A 138 -6.25 6.85 22.28
CA THR A 138 -7.32 5.89 21.95
C THR A 138 -6.85 4.44 21.88
N GLY A 139 -5.55 4.16 22.02
CA GLY A 139 -5.00 2.82 22.09
C GLY A 139 -5.18 1.96 20.84
N SER A 140 -5.74 2.51 19.75
CA SER A 140 -5.97 1.84 18.48
C SER A 140 -4.83 2.08 17.50
N LEU A 141 -4.40 1.05 16.77
CA LEU A 141 -3.39 1.18 15.73
C LEU A 141 -4.00 1.62 14.40
N ARG A 142 -3.26 2.43 13.65
CA ARG A 142 -3.54 2.66 12.23
C ARG A 142 -2.95 1.50 11.44
N ILE A 143 -3.82 0.76 10.77
CA ILE A 143 -3.46 -0.42 10.00
C ILE A 143 -3.50 -0.05 8.52
N PHE A 144 -2.35 -0.16 7.85
CA PHE A 144 -2.26 -0.02 6.41
C PHE A 144 -2.74 -1.33 5.78
N ASN A 145 -3.71 -1.27 4.87
CA ASN A 145 -4.32 -2.46 4.26
C ASN A 145 -4.00 -2.48 2.77
N LEU A 146 -3.68 -3.66 2.24
CA LEU A 146 -3.64 -3.95 0.81
C LEU A 146 -4.70 -5.01 0.52
N ALA A 147 -5.74 -4.66 -0.23
CA ALA A 147 -6.80 -5.56 -0.65
C ALA A 147 -6.65 -5.87 -2.15
N PHE A 148 -6.30 -7.10 -2.48
CA PHE A 148 -6.06 -7.55 -3.85
C PHE A 148 -7.17 -8.47 -4.33
N TYR A 149 -7.71 -8.18 -5.51
CA TYR A 149 -8.80 -8.92 -6.15
C TYR A 149 -8.30 -9.45 -7.50
N PRO A 150 -7.66 -10.64 -7.53
CA PRO A 150 -6.92 -11.12 -8.70
C PRO A 150 -7.81 -11.45 -9.90
N ASP A 151 -9.11 -11.64 -9.70
CA ASP A 151 -10.10 -11.93 -10.73
C ASP A 151 -10.79 -10.66 -11.28
N GLU A 152 -10.42 -9.47 -10.81
CA GLU A 152 -11.04 -8.19 -11.22
C GLU A 152 -10.03 -7.29 -11.92
N ARG A 153 -10.46 -6.63 -13.00
CA ARG A 153 -9.65 -5.62 -13.70
C ARG A 153 -9.27 -4.50 -12.73
N GLY A 154 -7.97 -4.21 -12.65
CA GLY A 154 -7.49 -2.97 -12.06
C GLY A 154 -7.43 -1.84 -13.10
N PRO A 155 -7.04 -0.63 -12.68
CA PRO A 155 -6.91 0.53 -13.56
C PRO A 155 -6.02 0.26 -14.80
N TYR A 156 -6.47 0.73 -15.95
CA TYR A 156 -5.82 0.66 -17.25
C TYR A 156 -5.54 -0.77 -17.72
N ASN A 157 -6.45 -1.70 -17.43
CA ASN A 157 -6.39 -3.09 -17.89
C ASN A 157 -7.33 -3.32 -19.08
N PHE A 158 -6.78 -3.36 -20.30
CA PHE A 158 -7.53 -3.60 -21.54
C PHE A 158 -7.53 -5.07 -22.00
N ASP A 159 -7.47 -6.02 -21.06
CA ASP A 159 -7.55 -7.44 -21.39
C ASP A 159 -8.92 -7.82 -21.97
N CYS A 160 -8.94 -8.73 -22.95
CA CYS A 160 -10.16 -9.17 -23.62
C CYS A 160 -10.07 -10.64 -24.02
N ASN A 161 -9.77 -10.96 -25.28
CA ASN A 161 -9.68 -12.33 -25.79
C ASN A 161 -8.41 -13.10 -25.33
N GLY A 162 -7.65 -12.54 -24.40
CA GLY A 162 -6.30 -12.98 -24.03
C GLY A 162 -5.24 -12.54 -25.04
N SER A 163 -3.99 -12.64 -24.63
CA SER A 163 -2.83 -12.26 -25.44
C SER A 163 -1.68 -13.25 -25.22
N MET A 164 -0.49 -12.97 -25.76
CA MET A 164 0.68 -13.79 -25.44
C MET A 164 1.17 -13.64 -23.98
N PHE A 165 0.67 -12.65 -23.25
CA PHE A 165 1.03 -12.37 -21.85
C PHE A 165 -0.14 -12.53 -20.89
N SER A 166 -1.38 -12.55 -21.39
CA SER A 166 -2.61 -12.49 -20.60
C SER A 166 -3.58 -13.62 -20.96
N ALA A 167 -4.32 -14.11 -19.98
CA ALA A 167 -5.32 -15.16 -20.16
C ALA A 167 -6.70 -14.69 -20.66
N GLY A 168 -6.96 -13.37 -20.70
CA GLY A 168 -8.24 -12.83 -21.16
C GLY A 168 -9.31 -12.70 -20.08
N LEU A 169 -10.50 -12.28 -20.50
CA LEU A 169 -11.71 -12.19 -19.69
C LEU A 169 -12.60 -13.41 -19.88
N GLU A 170 -13.30 -13.77 -18.81
CA GLU A 170 -14.45 -14.66 -18.86
C GLU A 170 -15.70 -13.91 -19.35
N ILE A 171 -16.75 -14.66 -19.72
CA ILE A 171 -18.03 -14.09 -20.18
C ILE A 171 -18.72 -13.17 -19.15
N ASN A 172 -18.36 -13.29 -17.87
CA ASN A 172 -18.86 -12.46 -16.76
C ASN A 172 -18.02 -11.19 -16.54
N GLY A 173 -17.00 -10.92 -17.38
CA GLY A 173 -16.10 -9.77 -17.25
C GLY A 173 -14.99 -9.93 -16.22
N LYS A 174 -14.86 -11.10 -15.56
CA LYS A 174 -13.77 -11.41 -14.64
C LYS A 174 -12.50 -11.79 -15.41
N LEU A 175 -11.34 -11.50 -14.82
CA LEU A 175 -10.05 -11.92 -15.35
C LEU A 175 -9.92 -13.44 -15.25
N SER A 176 -9.64 -14.09 -16.37
CA SER A 176 -9.27 -15.51 -16.40
C SER A 176 -7.88 -15.70 -15.79
N SER A 177 -7.63 -16.88 -15.22
CA SER A 177 -6.35 -17.26 -14.56
C SER A 177 -5.86 -16.22 -13.54
N PRO A 178 -6.61 -15.97 -12.45
CA PRO A 178 -6.29 -14.96 -11.46
C PRO A 178 -4.86 -15.07 -10.89
N GLU A 179 -4.32 -16.29 -10.78
CA GLU A 179 -2.97 -16.55 -10.29
C GLU A 179 -1.85 -15.97 -11.18
N THR A 180 -2.13 -15.65 -12.44
CA THR A 180 -1.17 -15.02 -13.35
C THR A 180 -1.20 -13.49 -13.27
N ARG A 181 -2.14 -12.93 -12.52
CA ARG A 181 -2.36 -11.49 -12.42
C ARG A 181 -1.50 -10.88 -11.33
N TRP A 182 -1.37 -9.56 -11.38
CA TRP A 182 -0.65 -8.80 -10.38
C TRP A 182 -1.34 -7.46 -10.11
N GLY A 183 -1.12 -6.88 -8.93
CA GLY A 183 -1.52 -5.51 -8.63
C GLY A 183 -0.46 -4.88 -7.77
N GLY A 184 -0.11 -3.62 -8.02
CA GLY A 184 1.00 -2.98 -7.32
C GLY A 184 0.89 -1.48 -7.15
N ILE A 185 1.53 -1.00 -6.09
CA ILE A 185 1.63 0.40 -5.71
C ILE A 185 3.10 0.78 -5.53
N ALA A 186 3.44 2.03 -5.82
CA ALA A 186 4.77 2.56 -5.63
C ALA A 186 4.73 3.90 -4.90
N ARG A 187 5.85 4.26 -4.28
CA ARG A 187 6.04 5.56 -3.64
C ARG A 187 7.50 5.96 -3.67
N GLU A 188 7.74 7.26 -3.50
CA GLU A 188 9.06 7.77 -3.16
C GLU A 188 9.43 7.41 -1.71
N LEU A 189 10.73 7.18 -1.50
CA LEU A 189 11.42 7.27 -0.23
C LEU A 189 12.16 8.61 -0.18
N GLU A 190 11.52 9.62 0.40
CA GLU A 190 12.13 10.93 0.60
C GLU A 190 13.54 10.79 1.21
N GLU A 191 14.51 11.59 0.74
CA GLU A 191 15.89 11.54 1.23
C GLU A 191 15.97 11.61 2.77
N ARG A 192 16.79 10.73 3.35
CA ARG A 192 17.05 10.65 4.80
C ARG A 192 18.53 10.51 5.13
N ASP A 193 18.90 11.01 6.30
CA ASP A 193 20.27 11.03 6.84
C ASP A 193 20.70 9.69 7.51
N PHE A 194 20.07 8.55 7.19
CA PHE A 194 20.38 7.27 7.84
C PHE A 194 20.38 6.08 6.87
N ASP A 195 21.15 5.05 7.22
CA ASP A 195 21.25 3.83 6.43
C ASP A 195 20.02 2.94 6.65
N PHE A 196 19.41 2.49 5.57
CA PHE A 196 18.32 1.53 5.64
C PHE A 196 18.88 0.11 5.81
N ASN A 197 18.46 -0.59 6.86
CA ASN A 197 18.89 -1.96 7.15
C ASN A 197 17.75 -2.98 7.01
N TYR A 198 16.54 -2.63 7.45
CA TYR A 198 15.41 -3.55 7.46
C TYR A 198 14.13 -2.91 6.93
N ILE A 199 13.35 -3.68 6.17
CA ILE A 199 11.91 -3.45 6.01
C ILE A 199 11.22 -4.24 7.11
N ASP A 200 10.45 -3.57 7.96
CA ASP A 200 9.93 -4.11 9.21
C ASP A 200 8.42 -3.85 9.31
N PHE A 201 7.65 -4.91 9.60
CA PHE A 201 6.21 -4.80 9.79
C PHE A 201 5.62 -5.99 10.54
N TRP A 202 4.49 -5.75 11.20
CA TRP A 202 3.61 -6.80 11.69
C TRP A 202 2.50 -7.03 10.67
N LEU A 203 2.30 -8.28 10.27
CA LEU A 203 1.22 -8.70 9.39
C LEU A 203 0.20 -9.51 10.18
N MET A 204 -1.05 -9.05 10.21
CA MET A 204 -2.17 -9.85 10.71
C MET A 204 -2.39 -11.03 9.77
N ASP A 205 -2.77 -12.19 10.30
CA ASP A 205 -2.98 -13.39 9.51
C ASP A 205 -3.96 -13.20 8.34
N PRO A 206 -3.48 -13.22 7.08
CA PRO A 206 -4.35 -13.04 5.92
C PRO A 206 -5.16 -14.29 5.60
N LEU A 207 -4.85 -15.44 6.21
CA LEU A 207 -5.50 -16.73 5.97
C LEU A 207 -6.64 -17.00 6.96
N CYS A 208 -6.95 -16.05 7.85
CA CYS A 208 -7.89 -16.25 8.97
C CYS A 208 -9.33 -16.57 8.53
N GLU A 209 -9.73 -16.20 7.31
CA GLU A 209 -11.06 -16.51 6.75
C GLU A 209 -11.03 -17.62 5.69
N ASP A 210 -9.89 -17.85 5.03
CA ASP A 210 -9.70 -18.88 4.00
C ASP A 210 -8.23 -19.36 3.97
N GLU A 211 -8.02 -20.58 4.45
CA GLU A 211 -6.71 -21.23 4.55
C GLU A 211 -6.11 -21.63 3.18
N GLU A 212 -6.91 -21.66 2.10
CA GLU A 212 -6.44 -22.03 0.76
C GLU A 212 -5.86 -20.84 -0.02
N ILE A 213 -5.90 -19.62 0.54
CA ILE A 213 -5.24 -18.46 -0.05
C ILE A 213 -3.72 -18.74 -0.12
N ALA A 214 -3.18 -18.64 -1.33
CA ALA A 214 -1.77 -18.80 -1.60
C ALA A 214 -1.32 -17.76 -2.63
N GLY A 215 -0.19 -17.11 -2.38
CA GLY A 215 0.38 -16.12 -3.28
C GLY A 215 1.64 -15.47 -2.72
N LYS A 216 2.01 -14.31 -3.24
CA LYS A 216 3.24 -13.61 -2.86
C LYS A 216 2.98 -12.13 -2.70
N LEU A 217 3.51 -11.55 -1.61
CA LEU A 217 3.81 -10.13 -1.53
C LEU A 217 5.25 -9.94 -2.00
N VAL A 218 5.45 -9.12 -3.02
CA VAL A 218 6.78 -8.78 -3.50
C VAL A 218 7.05 -7.30 -3.28
N ILE A 219 8.25 -7.03 -2.77
CA ILE A 219 8.72 -5.70 -2.45
C ILE A 219 9.91 -5.38 -3.35
N ASN A 220 9.87 -4.24 -4.02
CA ASN A 220 11.01 -3.71 -4.77
C ASN A 220 11.52 -2.44 -4.09
N LEU A 221 12.82 -2.39 -3.84
CA LEU A 221 13.51 -1.24 -3.25
C LEU A 221 14.63 -0.79 -4.20
N GLY A 222 14.51 0.42 -4.74
CA GLY A 222 15.49 0.92 -5.70
C GLY A 222 14.96 2.05 -6.53
N VAL A 223 15.32 2.08 -7.81
CA VAL A 223 14.72 2.97 -8.79
C VAL A 223 13.63 2.20 -9.53
N ILE A 224 12.41 2.71 -9.51
CA ILE A 224 11.23 2.12 -10.17
C ILE A 224 10.76 3.07 -11.26
N SER A 225 10.33 2.54 -12.41
CA SER A 225 9.77 3.35 -13.49
C SER A 225 8.50 4.09 -13.04
N GLU A 226 8.41 5.37 -13.37
CA GLU A 226 7.27 6.27 -13.12
C GLU A 226 6.29 6.30 -14.29
N ASP A 227 6.70 5.77 -15.44
CA ASP A 227 5.86 5.55 -16.63
C ASP A 227 4.87 4.40 -16.35
N VAL A 228 3.75 4.74 -15.72
CA VAL A 228 2.64 3.85 -15.33
C VAL A 228 1.88 3.40 -16.57
N LEU A 229 1.60 4.33 -17.48
CA LEU A 229 0.99 4.14 -18.79
C LEU A 229 2.03 4.20 -19.89
N ARG A 230 2.70 3.06 -20.13
CA ARG A 230 3.90 2.94 -20.98
C ARG A 230 3.76 3.60 -22.35
N ASP A 231 4.15 4.87 -22.45
CA ASP A 231 4.22 5.64 -23.68
C ASP A 231 5.45 6.57 -23.75
N GLY A 232 6.24 6.63 -22.68
CA GLY A 232 7.47 7.42 -22.59
C GLY A 232 7.23 8.93 -22.48
N LYS A 233 5.99 9.36 -22.28
CA LYS A 233 5.60 10.74 -22.01
C LYS A 233 5.34 10.89 -20.51
N GLN A 234 5.54 12.09 -19.99
CA GLN A 234 5.27 12.35 -18.58
C GLN A 234 3.85 12.89 -18.46
N PHE A 235 2.94 12.09 -17.88
CA PHE A 235 1.58 12.54 -17.63
C PHE A 235 1.46 13.38 -16.35
N ARG A 236 0.63 14.42 -16.41
CA ARG A 236 0.30 15.33 -15.30
C ARG A 236 -1.13 15.84 -15.43
N GLU A 237 -2.01 15.37 -14.57
CA GLU A 237 -3.44 15.60 -14.63
C GLU A 237 -3.83 17.09 -14.63
N HIS A 238 -3.18 17.91 -13.79
CA HIS A 238 -3.46 19.35 -13.65
C HIS A 238 -3.17 20.22 -14.88
N HIS A 239 -2.57 19.67 -15.94
CA HIS A 239 -2.38 20.37 -17.21
C HIS A 239 -3.33 19.88 -18.31
N VAL A 240 -4.16 18.88 -18.04
CA VAL A 240 -5.14 18.39 -19.01
C VAL A 240 -6.15 19.51 -19.31
N ASN A 241 -6.40 19.74 -20.59
CA ASN A 241 -7.41 20.68 -21.06
C ASN A 241 -8.21 20.06 -22.21
N MET A 242 -9.32 19.41 -21.86
CA MET A 242 -10.22 18.79 -22.84
C MET A 242 -10.95 19.81 -23.72
N ALA A 243 -11.09 21.06 -23.28
CA ALA A 243 -11.69 22.14 -24.07
C ALA A 243 -10.75 22.70 -25.15
N ASN A 244 -9.43 22.50 -25.02
CA ASN A 244 -8.43 22.94 -25.98
C ASN A 244 -7.34 21.88 -26.21
N LEU A 245 -7.67 20.87 -27.00
CA LEU A 245 -6.76 19.80 -27.39
C LEU A 245 -5.53 20.27 -28.20
N GLN A 246 -5.42 21.55 -28.61
CA GLN A 246 -4.21 22.04 -29.29
C GLN A 246 -2.97 22.06 -28.39
N ASN A 247 -3.15 22.03 -27.07
CA ASN A 247 -2.07 21.99 -26.10
C ASN A 247 -1.85 20.57 -25.53
N ASN A 248 -2.52 19.56 -26.07
CA ASN A 248 -2.36 18.18 -25.65
C ASN A 248 -1.86 17.34 -26.83
N ASP A 249 -0.97 16.42 -26.55
CA ASP A 249 -0.62 15.32 -27.45
C ASP A 249 -1.52 14.12 -27.14
N THR A 250 -1.47 13.09 -27.98
CA THR A 250 -2.21 11.83 -27.78
C THR A 250 -1.23 10.67 -27.68
N SER A 251 -1.54 9.69 -26.85
CA SER A 251 -0.82 8.42 -26.80
C SER A 251 -1.77 7.27 -27.10
N ILE A 252 -1.30 6.03 -26.94
CA ILE A 252 -2.19 4.87 -27.03
C ILE A 252 -3.11 4.76 -25.81
N TRP A 253 -2.78 5.45 -24.72
CA TRP A 253 -3.52 5.42 -23.47
C TRP A 253 -4.52 6.56 -23.35
N GLY A 254 -4.31 7.70 -24.01
CA GLY A 254 -5.25 8.81 -23.93
C GLY A 254 -4.63 10.13 -24.38
N VAL A 255 -4.89 11.17 -23.60
CA VAL A 255 -4.49 12.55 -23.84
C VAL A 255 -3.40 12.94 -22.85
N VAL A 256 -2.26 13.41 -23.37
CA VAL A 256 -1.11 13.81 -22.54
C VAL A 256 -0.84 15.30 -22.75
N PRO A 257 -0.80 16.14 -21.71
CA PRO A 257 -0.60 17.59 -21.88
C PRO A 257 0.83 17.92 -22.37
N GLU A 258 0.97 18.93 -23.25
CA GLU A 258 2.27 19.32 -23.86
C GLU A 258 3.12 20.31 -23.02
N GLU A 259 2.64 20.83 -21.87
CA GLU A 259 3.32 21.90 -21.12
C GLU A 259 4.07 21.49 -19.83
N THR A 260 5.19 22.19 -19.58
CA THR A 260 6.25 21.86 -18.61
C THR A 260 6.35 22.84 -17.42
N LEU A 261 5.23 23.39 -16.92
CA LEU A 261 5.28 24.34 -15.80
C LEU A 261 5.38 23.62 -14.44
N ASN A 262 6.11 24.23 -13.50
CA ASN A 262 6.44 23.68 -12.17
C ASN A 262 5.30 23.85 -11.13
N SER A 263 4.04 23.87 -11.55
CA SER A 263 2.91 23.94 -10.61
C SER A 263 2.36 22.53 -10.41
N TYR A 264 2.15 22.10 -9.16
CA TYR A 264 1.55 20.80 -8.82
C TYR A 264 0.11 20.91 -8.33
N SER A 265 -0.58 21.97 -8.74
CA SER A 265 -1.95 22.23 -8.30
C SER A 265 -2.89 22.32 -9.49
N PHE A 266 -4.09 21.75 -9.32
CA PHE A 266 -5.21 21.96 -10.23
C PHE A 266 -5.45 23.46 -10.51
N GLU A 267 -5.68 23.76 -11.78
CA GLU A 267 -6.16 25.08 -12.22
C GLU A 267 -7.69 25.10 -12.26
N ASP A 268 -8.30 23.99 -12.69
CA ASP A 268 -9.74 23.77 -12.79
C ASP A 268 -10.06 22.29 -12.51
N LYS A 269 -10.02 21.91 -11.22
CA LYS A 269 -10.13 20.51 -10.76
C LYS A 269 -11.27 19.73 -11.43
N LEU A 270 -12.45 20.34 -11.55
CA LEU A 270 -13.65 19.71 -12.12
C LEU A 270 -13.47 19.26 -13.57
N ASN A 271 -12.55 19.87 -14.30
CA ASN A 271 -12.27 19.55 -15.70
C ASN A 271 -10.83 19.04 -15.87
N GLN A 272 -10.26 18.46 -14.81
CA GLN A 272 -8.88 17.98 -14.80
C GLN A 272 -8.73 16.63 -14.10
N ASP A 273 -9.51 16.32 -13.06
CA ASP A 273 -9.47 15.09 -12.25
C ASP A 273 -9.93 13.82 -13.02
N PHE A 274 -9.20 13.49 -14.10
CA PHE A 274 -9.48 12.46 -15.12
C PHE A 274 -8.54 11.25 -15.04
N GLY A 275 -7.74 11.13 -13.98
CA GLY A 275 -6.75 10.08 -13.84
C GLY A 275 -5.59 10.16 -14.85
N TYR A 276 -4.86 9.06 -15.01
CA TYR A 276 -3.57 9.00 -15.74
C TYR A 276 -3.71 9.07 -17.26
N ASP A 277 -4.90 8.87 -17.84
CA ASP A 277 -5.10 8.97 -19.29
C ASP A 277 -5.65 10.33 -19.75
N GLY A 278 -6.18 11.14 -18.84
CA GLY A 278 -6.66 12.48 -19.14
C GLY A 278 -7.97 12.54 -19.93
N LEU A 279 -8.78 11.47 -19.91
CA LEU A 279 -10.11 11.36 -20.51
C LEU A 279 -11.15 11.19 -19.41
N ASP A 280 -12.37 11.66 -19.67
CA ASP A 280 -13.54 11.25 -18.88
C ASP A 280 -14.16 9.99 -19.49
N ASP A 281 -15.00 9.28 -18.73
CA ASP A 281 -15.75 8.09 -19.18
C ASP A 281 -16.37 8.21 -20.58
N GLU A 282 -16.93 9.39 -20.93
CA GLU A 282 -17.56 9.61 -22.24
C GLU A 282 -16.51 9.66 -23.37
N ALA A 283 -15.38 10.35 -23.15
CA ALA A 283 -14.28 10.37 -24.09
C ALA A 283 -13.59 9.01 -24.19
N GLU A 284 -13.45 8.28 -23.09
CA GLU A 284 -12.92 6.91 -23.07
C GLU A 284 -13.72 5.96 -23.96
N GLN A 285 -15.06 5.99 -23.86
CA GLN A 285 -15.92 5.15 -24.70
C GLN A 285 -15.67 5.37 -26.20
N SER A 286 -15.41 6.61 -26.58
CA SER A 286 -15.09 6.97 -27.96
C SER A 286 -13.67 6.54 -28.33
N PHE A 287 -12.70 6.79 -27.45
CA PHE A 287 -11.28 6.53 -27.66
C PHE A 287 -10.98 5.02 -27.74
N PHE A 288 -11.59 4.22 -26.87
CA PHE A 288 -11.43 2.77 -26.77
C PHE A 288 -12.57 1.99 -27.45
N SER A 289 -13.23 2.58 -28.44
CA SER A 289 -14.35 1.94 -29.14
C SER A 289 -14.01 0.57 -29.76
N ASP A 290 -12.79 0.39 -30.28
CA ASP A 290 -12.32 -0.91 -30.78
C ASP A 290 -12.26 -1.97 -29.67
N TYR A 291 -11.75 -1.60 -28.48
CA TYR A 291 -11.73 -2.47 -27.31
C TYR A 291 -13.15 -2.81 -26.85
N LEU A 292 -14.06 -1.82 -26.77
CA LEU A 292 -15.44 -2.05 -26.39
C LEU A 292 -16.20 -2.95 -27.38
N ASN A 293 -15.88 -2.89 -28.68
CA ASN A 293 -16.43 -3.81 -29.67
C ASN A 293 -16.00 -5.27 -29.41
N ASP A 294 -14.74 -5.48 -29.03
CA ASP A 294 -14.24 -6.81 -28.66
C ASP A 294 -14.91 -7.32 -27.37
N ILE A 295 -15.10 -6.45 -26.38
CA ILE A 295 -15.83 -6.77 -25.14
C ILE A 295 -17.28 -7.12 -25.43
N ALA A 296 -17.97 -6.38 -26.31
CA ALA A 296 -19.35 -6.67 -26.70
C ALA A 296 -19.50 -8.05 -27.37
N ALA A 297 -18.46 -8.53 -28.05
CA ALA A 297 -18.44 -9.84 -28.69
C ALA A 297 -18.15 -10.98 -27.70
N LEU A 298 -17.45 -10.70 -26.61
CA LEU A 298 -16.98 -11.71 -25.63
C LEU A 298 -17.90 -11.82 -24.40
N CYS A 299 -18.24 -10.69 -23.79
CA CYS A 299 -18.88 -10.60 -22.48
C CYS A 299 -20.41 -10.63 -22.57
N ASN A 300 -21.06 -10.99 -21.45
CA ASN A 300 -22.51 -10.83 -21.31
C ASN A 300 -22.90 -9.35 -21.16
N ALA A 301 -24.20 -9.05 -21.24
CA ALA A 301 -24.70 -7.68 -21.25
C ALA A 301 -24.35 -6.88 -19.99
N ASP A 302 -24.41 -7.50 -18.80
CA ASP A 302 -24.12 -6.83 -17.53
C ASP A 302 -22.63 -6.49 -17.43
N ALA A 303 -21.76 -7.44 -17.82
CA ALA A 303 -20.31 -7.26 -17.86
C ALA A 303 -19.88 -6.23 -18.90
N TYR A 304 -20.48 -6.26 -20.10
CA TYR A 304 -20.26 -5.24 -21.12
C TYR A 304 -20.67 -3.86 -20.60
N GLN A 305 -21.84 -3.72 -19.99
CA GLN A 305 -22.30 -2.42 -19.48
C GLN A 305 -21.38 -1.89 -18.38
N ALA A 306 -20.90 -2.75 -17.48
CA ALA A 306 -19.95 -2.36 -16.44
C ALA A 306 -18.63 -1.84 -17.04
N ILE A 307 -18.07 -2.52 -18.03
CA ILE A 307 -16.82 -2.10 -18.70
C ILE A 307 -17.04 -0.90 -19.63
N CYS A 308 -18.21 -0.78 -20.26
CA CYS A 308 -18.55 0.36 -21.11
C CYS A 308 -18.74 1.64 -20.30
N ASN A 309 -19.16 1.53 -19.04
CA ASN A 309 -19.33 2.67 -18.15
C ASN A 309 -17.99 3.17 -17.59
N ASP A 310 -16.97 2.32 -17.53
CA ASP A 310 -15.64 2.61 -16.96
C ASP A 310 -14.57 1.85 -17.78
N PRO A 311 -14.31 2.26 -19.05
CA PRO A 311 -13.40 1.56 -19.96
C PRO A 311 -11.98 1.39 -19.43
N CYS A 312 -11.42 2.40 -18.75
CA CYS A 312 -10.11 2.34 -18.12
C CYS A 312 -10.11 1.61 -16.77
N GLY A 313 -11.23 1.52 -16.05
CA GLY A 313 -11.30 0.81 -14.76
C GLY A 313 -10.74 1.62 -13.59
N ASP A 314 -10.70 2.94 -13.71
CA ASP A 314 -9.95 3.87 -12.88
C ASP A 314 -10.83 4.94 -12.21
N ASP A 315 -12.15 4.80 -12.33
CA ASP A 315 -13.17 5.48 -11.52
C ASP A 315 -12.91 5.36 -10.02
N TYR A 316 -12.77 6.50 -9.33
CA TYR A 316 -12.79 6.59 -7.87
C TYR A 316 -14.19 6.40 -7.30
N HIS A 317 -14.26 5.77 -6.13
CA HIS A 317 -15.46 5.83 -5.32
C HIS A 317 -15.14 5.93 -3.83
N GLY A 318 -15.67 6.98 -3.20
CA GLY A 318 -15.41 7.28 -1.80
C GLY A 318 -16.09 6.31 -0.85
N TYR A 319 -15.35 5.81 0.15
CA TYR A 319 -15.87 4.86 1.15
C TYR A 319 -17.03 5.40 1.99
N ARG A 320 -17.27 6.71 1.95
CA ARG A 320 -18.36 7.42 2.65
C ARG A 320 -19.55 7.77 1.76
N SER A 321 -19.54 7.41 0.47
CA SER A 321 -20.62 7.78 -0.46
C SER A 321 -21.99 7.45 0.12
N GLU A 322 -22.93 8.40 0.02
CA GLU A 322 -24.31 8.19 0.44
C GLU A 322 -24.97 7.05 -0.35
N GLN A 323 -24.50 6.78 -1.58
CA GLN A 323 -24.97 5.65 -2.40
C GLN A 323 -24.75 4.33 -1.66
N TYR A 324 -23.56 4.16 -1.04
CA TYR A 324 -23.21 2.96 -0.28
C TYR A 324 -24.04 2.79 1.00
N ASP A 325 -24.60 3.85 1.55
CA ASP A 325 -25.41 3.77 2.76
C ASP A 325 -26.86 3.33 2.46
N SER A 326 -27.30 3.55 1.22
CA SER A 326 -28.66 3.20 0.76
C SER A 326 -28.81 1.77 0.23
N GLU A 327 -27.70 1.13 -0.16
CA GLU A 327 -27.70 -0.17 -0.82
C GLU A 327 -27.17 -1.31 0.07
N PRO A 328 -27.96 -2.38 0.30
CA PRO A 328 -27.53 -3.52 1.15
C PRO A 328 -26.22 -4.19 0.71
N ALA A 329 -25.87 -4.09 -0.59
CA ALA A 329 -24.66 -4.65 -1.17
C ALA A 329 -23.38 -4.06 -0.54
N PHE A 330 -23.43 -2.85 0.00
CA PHE A 330 -22.32 -2.12 0.63
C PHE A 330 -22.36 -2.13 2.16
N SER A 331 -23.05 -3.09 2.74
CA SER A 331 -22.92 -3.43 4.17
C SER A 331 -21.54 -4.02 4.53
N SER A 332 -20.66 -4.21 3.54
CA SER A 332 -19.27 -4.64 3.74
C SER A 332 -18.30 -3.47 3.63
N ILE A 333 -17.43 -3.33 4.63
CA ILE A 333 -16.39 -2.30 4.67
C ILE A 333 -15.37 -2.53 3.56
N LEU A 334 -14.97 -3.77 3.28
CA LEU A 334 -14.05 -4.07 2.17
C LEU A 334 -14.58 -3.59 0.81
N LYS A 335 -15.90 -3.71 0.59
CA LYS A 335 -16.52 -3.19 -0.64
C LYS A 335 -16.51 -1.67 -0.69
N LYS A 336 -16.75 -0.99 0.43
CA LYS A 336 -16.70 0.49 0.50
C LYS A 336 -15.29 1.03 0.17
N TYR A 337 -14.24 0.30 0.54
CA TYR A 337 -12.85 0.68 0.24
C TYR A 337 -12.32 0.12 -1.10
N LYS A 338 -13.15 -0.53 -1.91
CA LYS A 338 -12.66 -1.30 -3.07
C LYS A 338 -12.10 -0.43 -4.21
N LYS A 339 -12.71 0.73 -4.46
CA LYS A 339 -12.31 1.71 -5.50
C LYS A 339 -11.84 3.04 -4.89
N CYS A 340 -11.45 3.06 -3.62
CA CYS A 340 -11.12 4.33 -2.95
C CYS A 340 -9.71 4.86 -3.29
N SER A 341 -8.89 4.10 -4.01
CA SER A 341 -7.53 4.50 -4.40
C SER A 341 -7.36 4.63 -5.91
N ASN A 342 -8.47 4.57 -6.63
CA ASN A 342 -8.53 4.78 -8.07
C ASN A 342 -8.36 6.28 -8.40
N PRO A 343 -7.80 6.63 -9.57
CA PRO A 343 -7.37 7.99 -9.90
C PRO A 343 -8.47 8.94 -10.39
N GLU A 344 -9.37 8.55 -11.30
CA GLU A 344 -10.38 9.49 -11.85
C GLU A 344 -11.37 9.93 -10.77
N GLY A 345 -11.52 11.25 -10.57
CA GLY A 345 -12.44 11.82 -9.59
C GLY A 345 -12.01 11.67 -8.12
N ASN A 346 -10.74 11.34 -7.86
CA ASN A 346 -10.24 11.05 -6.52
C ASN A 346 -9.93 12.30 -5.69
N SER A 347 -9.91 13.46 -6.34
CA SER A 347 -9.53 14.74 -5.77
C SER A 347 -10.73 15.65 -5.52
N GLU A 348 -11.92 15.32 -6.02
CA GLU A 348 -13.17 16.04 -5.82
C GLU A 348 -14.16 15.27 -4.92
N PRO A 349 -14.95 15.96 -4.06
CA PRO A 349 -16.07 15.29 -3.40
C PRO A 349 -17.14 14.86 -4.42
N GLU A 350 -17.58 13.59 -4.33
CA GLU A 350 -18.62 12.98 -5.18
C GLU A 350 -19.95 13.77 -5.24
N VAL A 351 -20.22 14.66 -4.28
CA VAL A 351 -21.43 15.50 -4.24
C VAL A 351 -21.08 16.99 -4.37
N VAL A 352 -21.30 17.54 -5.57
CA VAL A 352 -21.14 18.97 -5.86
C VAL A 352 -22.19 19.80 -5.11
N GLY A 353 -21.75 20.75 -4.27
CA GLY A 353 -22.62 21.77 -3.66
C GLY A 353 -23.00 21.57 -2.18
N ILE A 354 -22.46 20.55 -1.50
CA ILE A 354 -22.41 20.54 -0.04
C ILE A 354 -21.38 21.60 0.39
N THR A 355 -21.76 22.48 1.33
CA THR A 355 -20.82 23.45 1.93
C THR A 355 -20.54 23.00 3.35
N GLY A 356 -19.32 22.54 3.61
CA GLY A 356 -18.95 21.97 4.91
C GLY A 356 -17.57 21.31 4.90
N ASP A 357 -17.42 20.29 5.72
CA ASP A 357 -16.20 19.51 5.96
C ASP A 357 -15.90 18.58 4.74
N ASP A 358 -15.82 19.18 3.54
CA ASP A 358 -15.87 18.53 2.21
C ASP A 358 -14.64 17.64 1.90
N ALA A 359 -13.64 17.64 2.78
CA ALA A 359 -12.42 16.82 2.68
C ALA A 359 -12.66 15.32 2.92
N TYR A 360 -13.85 14.92 3.41
CA TYR A 360 -14.09 13.52 3.77
C TYR A 360 -14.43 12.57 2.61
N TYR A 361 -14.68 13.09 1.41
CA TYR A 361 -15.06 12.29 0.24
C TYR A 361 -13.94 12.11 -0.78
N MET A 362 -12.81 12.78 -0.59
CA MET A 362 -11.65 12.74 -1.49
C MET A 362 -10.59 11.79 -0.97
N TRP A 363 -9.85 11.18 -1.89
CA TRP A 363 -8.66 10.40 -1.60
C TRP A 363 -7.45 11.29 -1.36
N THR A 364 -7.26 12.27 -2.24
CA THR A 364 -6.14 13.20 -2.25
C THR A 364 -6.61 14.62 -2.61
N LEU A 365 -5.73 15.59 -2.40
CA LEU A 365 -5.91 16.96 -2.87
C LEU A 365 -4.97 17.31 -4.02
N GLN A 366 -4.03 16.40 -4.31
CA GLN A 366 -2.99 16.56 -5.31
C GLN A 366 -3.42 15.87 -6.61
N PRO A 367 -3.12 16.45 -7.78
CA PRO A 367 -3.36 15.81 -9.07
C PRO A 367 -2.56 14.52 -9.22
N ASP A 368 -3.11 13.54 -9.93
CA ASP A 368 -2.38 12.34 -10.34
C ASP A 368 -1.31 12.68 -11.39
N CYS A 369 -0.08 12.19 -11.17
CA CYS A 369 1.07 12.50 -12.01
C CYS A 369 1.99 11.29 -12.10
N GLU A 370 2.56 11.04 -13.28
CA GLU A 370 3.64 10.07 -13.50
C GLU A 370 5.00 10.65 -13.07
N MET A 371 5.08 10.95 -11.77
CA MET A 371 6.27 11.42 -11.10
C MET A 371 6.08 11.17 -9.62
N TYR A 372 6.83 10.22 -9.05
CA TYR A 372 6.69 9.88 -7.64
C TYR A 372 7.38 10.91 -6.76
N ASP A 373 8.38 11.61 -7.29
CA ASP A 373 9.21 12.57 -6.56
C ASP A 373 9.33 13.93 -7.24
N ASP A 374 9.78 14.93 -6.50
CA ASP A 374 9.84 16.33 -6.98
C ASP A 374 11.13 16.69 -7.74
N ASP A 375 11.89 15.71 -8.25
CA ASP A 375 13.23 15.94 -8.83
C ASP A 375 13.22 16.48 -10.28
N LEU A 376 12.03 16.68 -10.85
CA LEU A 376 11.79 17.17 -12.22
C LEU A 376 12.38 16.25 -13.32
N THR A 377 12.82 15.05 -12.98
CA THR A 377 13.26 14.03 -13.92
C THR A 377 12.20 12.95 -14.04
N PHE A 378 11.95 12.49 -15.26
CA PHE A 378 11.00 11.42 -15.51
C PHE A 378 11.73 10.08 -15.62
N GLN A 379 11.57 9.24 -14.60
CA GLN A 379 12.30 7.99 -14.48
C GLN A 379 11.57 6.86 -15.22
N GLN A 380 12.08 6.44 -16.37
CA GLN A 380 11.43 5.40 -17.21
C GLN A 380 12.06 4.00 -17.08
N THR A 381 13.10 3.86 -16.24
CA THR A 381 13.86 2.61 -16.11
C THR A 381 13.79 2.03 -14.72
N ASP A 382 13.80 0.71 -14.65
CA ASP A 382 13.87 -0.05 -13.42
C ASP A 382 15.31 -0.43 -13.06
N SER A 383 15.67 -0.19 -11.79
CA SER A 383 16.91 -0.65 -11.19
C SER A 383 16.72 -0.84 -9.69
N TYR A 384 16.32 -2.04 -9.26
CA TYR A 384 15.91 -2.31 -7.88
C TYR A 384 16.32 -3.70 -7.37
N PHE A 385 16.36 -3.81 -6.04
CA PHE A 385 16.41 -5.08 -5.31
C PHE A 385 14.99 -5.60 -5.07
N GLU A 386 14.81 -6.91 -5.14
CA GLU A 386 13.54 -7.58 -4.92
C GLU A 386 13.58 -8.47 -3.68
N TYR A 387 12.47 -8.46 -2.93
CA TYR A 387 12.25 -9.33 -1.77
C TYR A 387 10.87 -9.95 -1.93
N ALA A 388 10.81 -11.27 -2.03
CA ALA A 388 9.55 -12.01 -2.13
C ALA A 388 9.19 -12.62 -0.77
N VAL A 389 7.97 -12.33 -0.31
CA VAL A 389 7.36 -12.91 0.88
C VAL A 389 6.24 -13.85 0.42
N ASP A 390 6.40 -15.13 0.72
CA ASP A 390 5.40 -16.16 0.43
C ASP A 390 4.23 -16.04 1.42
N ILE A 391 3.01 -16.06 0.91
CA ILE A 391 1.77 -15.98 1.71
C ILE A 391 0.98 -17.25 1.44
N ASP A 392 1.19 -18.25 2.29
CA ASP A 392 0.43 -19.51 2.35
C ASP A 392 0.63 -20.14 3.74
N GLN A 393 -0.15 -21.18 4.06
CA GLN A 393 -0.08 -21.83 5.38
C GLN A 393 1.33 -22.33 5.74
N ALA A 394 2.06 -22.90 4.78
CA ALA A 394 3.37 -23.48 5.05
C ALA A 394 4.41 -22.36 5.28
N ALA A 395 4.34 -21.28 4.50
CA ALA A 395 5.25 -20.14 4.58
C ALA A 395 5.06 -19.32 5.87
N LEU A 396 3.85 -19.26 6.42
CA LEU A 396 3.53 -18.49 7.64
C LEU A 396 3.67 -19.31 8.94
N ALA A 397 3.71 -20.65 8.86
CA ALA A 397 3.70 -21.51 10.04
C ALA A 397 5.02 -21.55 10.85
N VAL A 398 6.14 -21.11 10.27
CA VAL A 398 7.48 -21.35 10.83
C VAL A 398 8.26 -20.05 10.99
N LYS A 399 8.60 -19.73 12.25
CA LYS A 399 9.54 -18.66 12.60
C LYS A 399 10.93 -18.93 12.01
N ASP A 400 11.67 -17.87 11.71
CA ASP A 400 13.01 -17.84 11.11
C ASP A 400 13.04 -18.39 9.67
N GLN A 401 11.86 -18.44 9.02
CA GLN A 401 11.69 -18.67 7.59
C GLN A 401 10.89 -17.50 7.01
N ASN A 402 11.01 -17.25 5.70
CA ASN A 402 10.22 -16.23 5.02
C ASN A 402 10.32 -14.84 5.69
N TYR A 403 11.46 -14.52 6.30
CA TYR A 403 11.72 -13.29 7.06
C TYR A 403 10.89 -13.07 8.34
N ILE A 404 10.19 -14.10 8.85
CA ILE A 404 9.41 -14.02 10.09
C ILE A 404 10.34 -14.16 11.30
N VAL A 405 10.41 -13.13 12.14
CA VAL A 405 11.22 -13.15 13.39
C VAL A 405 10.39 -13.43 14.63
N GLU A 406 9.07 -13.26 14.57
CA GLU A 406 8.15 -13.54 15.67
C GLU A 406 6.78 -13.94 15.15
N ILE A 407 6.13 -14.88 15.86
CA ILE A 407 4.71 -15.22 15.66
C ILE A 407 4.04 -15.04 17.01
N HIS A 408 3.05 -14.15 17.04
CA HIS A 408 2.26 -13.82 18.22
C HIS A 408 0.81 -14.25 18.01
N THR A 409 0.16 -14.76 19.05
CA THR A 409 -1.28 -15.06 19.03
C THR A 409 -1.99 -14.17 20.05
N SER A 410 -3.05 -13.51 19.61
CA SER A 410 -3.84 -12.60 20.43
C SER A 410 -5.28 -13.09 20.52
N ASN A 411 -5.81 -13.19 21.74
CA ASN A 411 -7.24 -13.40 21.96
C ASN A 411 -7.95 -12.05 21.98
N VAL A 412 -8.84 -11.81 21.02
CA VAL A 412 -9.50 -10.51 20.83
C VAL A 412 -10.97 -10.57 21.17
N ASN A 413 -11.51 -9.50 21.76
CA ASN A 413 -12.94 -9.35 21.98
C ASN A 413 -13.55 -8.61 20.78
N LEU A 414 -14.54 -9.24 20.16
CA LEU A 414 -15.18 -8.77 18.93
C LEU A 414 -16.42 -7.92 19.23
N ALA A 415 -16.84 -7.12 18.25
CA ALA A 415 -17.98 -6.20 18.39
C ALA A 415 -19.33 -6.94 18.54
N ASN A 416 -19.41 -8.18 18.08
CA ASN A 416 -20.57 -9.07 18.26
C ASN A 416 -20.65 -9.68 19.67
N GLY A 417 -19.65 -9.45 20.53
CA GLY A 417 -19.58 -9.96 21.90
C GLY A 417 -18.89 -11.33 22.03
N GLU A 418 -18.41 -11.91 20.94
CA GLU A 418 -17.60 -13.13 20.95
C GLU A 418 -16.11 -12.80 21.15
N SER A 419 -15.31 -13.83 21.38
CA SER A 419 -13.85 -13.72 21.40
C SER A 419 -13.27 -14.72 20.41
N ASP A 420 -12.20 -14.33 19.73
CA ASP A 420 -11.52 -15.19 18.75
C ASP A 420 -10.01 -15.00 18.83
N ASP A 421 -9.25 -16.00 18.35
CA ASP A 421 -7.80 -15.96 18.32
C ASP A 421 -7.31 -15.53 16.93
N ILE A 422 -6.31 -14.65 16.89
CA ILE A 422 -5.67 -14.22 15.65
C ILE A 422 -4.14 -14.32 15.76
N TYR A 423 -3.48 -14.70 14.66
CA TYR A 423 -2.03 -14.61 14.55
C TYR A 423 -1.56 -13.27 13.99
N TRP A 424 -0.43 -12.82 14.53
CA TRP A 424 0.36 -11.69 14.06
C TRP A 424 1.78 -12.17 13.77
N TYR A 425 2.25 -11.93 12.56
CA TYR A 425 3.57 -12.32 12.08
C TYR A 425 4.46 -11.08 12.02
N HIS A 426 5.57 -11.05 12.77
CA HIS A 426 6.56 -9.98 12.68
C HIS A 426 7.56 -10.31 11.58
N PHE A 427 7.51 -9.55 10.49
CA PHE A 427 8.46 -9.62 9.40
C PHE A 427 9.57 -8.60 9.62
N LYS A 428 10.81 -9.06 9.43
CA LYS A 428 11.99 -8.22 9.43
C LYS A 428 12.91 -8.65 8.29
N ILE A 429 12.80 -7.95 7.17
CA ILE A 429 13.48 -8.28 5.91
C ILE A 429 14.81 -7.51 5.85
N PRO A 430 15.98 -8.17 5.90
CA PRO A 430 17.25 -7.51 5.75
C PRO A 430 17.44 -7.02 4.31
N ILE A 431 17.77 -5.74 4.14
CA ILE A 431 17.93 -5.12 2.80
C ILE A 431 19.11 -5.71 2.01
N ASN A 432 20.09 -6.32 2.68
CA ASN A 432 21.18 -7.03 2.02
C ASN A 432 20.84 -8.47 1.61
N GLU A 433 19.66 -9.00 1.96
CA GLU A 433 19.20 -10.37 1.66
C GLU A 433 18.07 -10.39 0.60
N TYR A 434 18.31 -9.71 -0.51
CA TYR A 434 17.40 -9.68 -1.66
C TYR A 434 17.36 -11.03 -2.41
N THR A 435 16.19 -11.37 -2.95
CA THR A 435 15.94 -12.61 -3.72
C THR A 435 16.34 -12.46 -5.18
N ALA A 436 16.20 -11.26 -5.74
CA ALA A 436 16.57 -10.93 -7.11
C ALA A 436 16.91 -9.44 -7.24
N SER A 437 17.43 -9.06 -8.41
CA SER A 437 17.67 -7.66 -8.75
C SER A 437 17.43 -7.43 -10.24
N VAL A 438 16.86 -6.28 -10.58
CA VAL A 438 16.68 -5.81 -11.96
C VAL A 438 17.60 -4.63 -12.21
N GLY A 439 18.20 -4.54 -13.40
CA GLY A 439 19.12 -3.46 -13.75
C GLY A 439 20.48 -3.65 -13.08
N ASN A 440 21.04 -2.57 -12.51
CA ASN A 440 22.32 -2.60 -11.79
C ASN A 440 22.23 -1.75 -10.50
N PRO A 441 21.34 -2.08 -9.56
CA PRO A 441 21.16 -1.32 -8.33
C PRO A 441 22.39 -1.44 -7.43
N VAL A 442 22.68 -0.38 -6.67
CA VAL A 442 23.78 -0.36 -5.71
C VAL A 442 23.21 -0.19 -4.30
N LEU A 443 23.56 -1.13 -3.42
CA LEU A 443 23.15 -1.11 -2.01
C LEU A 443 23.55 0.23 -1.37
N ASN A 444 22.64 0.79 -0.58
CA ASN A 444 22.76 2.04 0.18
C ASN A 444 22.96 3.30 -0.68
N ILE A 445 22.69 3.21 -1.99
CA ILE A 445 22.75 4.36 -2.90
C ILE A 445 21.46 4.48 -3.69
N SER A 446 20.96 3.38 -4.23
CA SER A 446 19.86 3.40 -5.21
C SER A 446 18.45 3.46 -4.60
N TYR A 447 18.29 3.66 -3.29
CA TYR A 447 17.00 3.57 -2.61
C TYR A 447 16.15 4.84 -2.79
N LYS A 448 15.58 5.03 -3.99
CA LYS A 448 14.74 6.18 -4.34
C LYS A 448 13.24 5.89 -4.16
N HIS A 449 12.81 4.72 -4.64
CA HIS A 449 11.42 4.29 -4.70
C HIS A 449 11.24 2.96 -3.96
N LEU A 450 10.01 2.74 -3.48
CA LEU A 450 9.54 1.48 -2.92
C LEU A 450 8.27 1.06 -3.67
N ARG A 451 8.22 -0.18 -4.17
CA ARG A 451 7.02 -0.77 -4.78
C ARG A 451 6.61 -2.02 -4.03
N PHE A 452 5.32 -2.11 -3.71
CA PHE A 452 4.70 -3.35 -3.26
C PHE A 452 3.81 -3.88 -4.38
N TYR A 453 3.89 -5.16 -4.68
CA TYR A 453 2.92 -5.81 -5.55
C TYR A 453 2.55 -7.20 -5.07
N LEU A 454 1.33 -7.61 -5.39
CA LEU A 454 0.76 -8.90 -5.04
C LEU A 454 0.59 -9.72 -6.33
N THR A 455 0.93 -11.00 -6.30
CA THR A 455 0.80 -11.90 -7.45
C THR A 455 0.71 -13.36 -6.99
N GLY A 456 0.28 -14.26 -7.87
CA GLY A 456 0.15 -15.69 -7.57
C GLY A 456 -1.15 -16.08 -6.84
N PHE A 457 -1.96 -15.09 -6.43
CA PHE A 457 -3.24 -15.33 -5.76
C PHE A 457 -4.33 -15.74 -6.73
N ASN A 458 -5.06 -16.80 -6.39
CA ASN A 458 -6.25 -17.24 -7.14
C ASN A 458 -7.57 -16.80 -6.49
N LYS A 459 -7.52 -16.17 -5.32
CA LYS A 459 -8.66 -15.66 -4.54
C LYS A 459 -8.34 -14.26 -4.00
N PRO A 460 -9.35 -13.42 -3.70
CA PRO A 460 -9.13 -12.15 -3.04
C PRO A 460 -8.42 -12.30 -1.69
N VAL A 461 -7.50 -11.38 -1.39
CA VAL A 461 -6.73 -11.37 -0.14
C VAL A 461 -6.60 -9.95 0.41
N VAL A 462 -6.59 -9.82 1.74
CA VAL A 462 -6.37 -8.54 2.43
C VAL A 462 -5.17 -8.68 3.37
N LEU A 463 -4.09 -7.95 3.09
CA LEU A 463 -2.92 -7.87 3.95
C LEU A 463 -3.04 -6.65 4.86
N ARG A 464 -2.96 -6.85 6.18
CA ARG A 464 -3.14 -5.81 7.19
C ARG A 464 -1.85 -5.59 7.96
N PHE A 465 -1.18 -4.46 7.69
CA PHE A 465 0.12 -4.13 8.24
C PHE A 465 -0.01 -3.19 9.44
N ALA A 466 0.57 -3.59 10.57
CA ALA A 466 0.83 -2.71 11.71
C ALA A 466 2.31 -2.33 11.74
N ASN A 467 2.60 -1.05 11.99
CA ASN A 467 3.95 -0.49 12.00
C ASN A 467 4.78 -0.90 10.76
N LEU A 468 4.31 -0.52 9.57
CA LEU A 468 5.04 -0.70 8.32
C LEU A 468 6.15 0.36 8.20
N LEU A 469 7.41 -0.09 8.32
CA LEU A 469 8.58 0.77 8.45
C LEU A 469 9.75 0.35 7.55
N ILE A 470 10.63 1.30 7.27
CA ILE A 470 12.04 1.04 6.99
C ILE A 470 12.85 1.54 8.18
N THR A 471 13.79 0.73 8.66
CA THR A 471 14.55 1.01 9.90
C THR A 471 16.05 0.81 9.71
N ASP A 472 16.83 1.47 10.55
CA ASP A 472 18.25 1.18 10.71
C ASP A 472 18.50 -0.03 11.63
N GLU A 473 19.76 -0.24 12.02
CA GLU A 473 20.09 -1.28 12.98
C GLU A 473 19.37 -1.06 14.33
N TYR A 474 18.82 -2.15 14.84
CA TYR A 474 18.23 -2.18 16.17
C TYR A 474 19.34 -2.13 17.22
N VAL A 475 19.15 -1.26 18.21
CA VAL A 475 20.05 -1.15 19.35
C VAL A 475 19.29 -1.40 20.64
N ASP A 476 19.95 -2.05 21.59
CA ASP A 476 19.39 -2.26 22.92
C ASP A 476 19.45 -0.95 23.70
N VAL A 477 18.28 -0.40 24.01
CA VAL A 477 18.14 0.84 24.76
C VAL A 477 17.59 0.50 26.14
N PHE A 478 18.20 1.08 27.17
CA PHE A 478 17.68 0.99 28.53
C PHE A 478 16.42 1.87 28.65
N GLU A 479 15.31 1.29 29.10
CA GLU A 479 14.07 2.03 29.42
C GLU A 479 14.03 2.61 30.83
#